data_AF-A0A6V0BUX4-F1
#
_entry.id   AF-A0A6V0BUX4-F1
#
_cell.length_a   1.000
_cell.length_b   1.000
_cell.length_c   1.000
_cell.angle_alpha   90.00
_cell.angle_beta   90.00
_cell.angle_gamma   90.00
#
_symmetry.space_group_name_H-M   'P 1'
#
loop_
_entity.id
_entity.type
_entity.pdbx_description
1 polymer ?
#
loop_
_entity_poly.entity_id
_entity_poly.type
_entity_poly.pdbx_seq_one_letter_code
_entity_poly.pdbx_strand_id
1 'polypeptide(L)'
;MPSKRSPYGRPKNNQTLELQALLTTFEMFRINRLLFLPFLGVFLIFCGPSMAIEDEIRRRRDNPEAAYGDISREQILETRNRRKRQLSVMMMDARKKLTDHSAGELTLTEEQKSQLESSATLYQRKIDSMEVELEQWEIDRLIARETESANRRRERSQDSRRIKTEL
;
A
#
# COMPACT_ATOMS: atom_id res chain seq x y z
N MET A 1 36.47 25.70 81.96
CA MET A 1 35.11 26.30 81.92
C MET A 1 34.65 26.43 80.46
N PRO A 2 33.37 26.15 80.14
CA PRO A 2 32.86 25.99 78.77
C PRO A 2 32.16 27.25 78.23
N SER A 3 31.66 27.13 76.98
CA SER A 3 30.54 27.88 76.33
C SER A 3 30.89 29.21 75.64
N LYS A 4 30.47 29.51 74.40
CA LYS A 4 29.55 28.89 73.43
C LYS A 4 29.80 29.53 72.05
N ARG A 5 29.77 28.72 70.98
CA ARG A 5 29.57 29.19 69.60
C ARG A 5 28.09 29.53 69.40
N SER A 6 27.78 30.55 68.60
CA SER A 6 26.44 30.76 68.04
C SER A 6 26.50 30.77 66.50
N PRO A 7 25.52 30.15 65.81
CA PRO A 7 25.55 29.88 64.37
C PRO A 7 24.62 30.84 63.60
N TYR A 8 24.62 30.71 62.27
CA TYR A 8 23.64 31.25 61.31
C TYR A 8 23.91 32.64 60.69
N GLY A 9 24.59 32.61 59.54
CA GLY A 9 24.34 33.52 58.42
C GLY A 9 23.79 32.73 57.23
N ARG A 10 22.52 32.95 56.87
CA ARG A 10 21.84 32.35 55.70
C ARG A 10 22.33 32.99 54.39
N PRO A 11 22.54 32.21 53.30
CA PRO A 11 22.60 32.77 51.95
C PRO A 11 21.20 33.06 51.40
N LYS A 12 21.01 34.26 50.84
CA LYS A 12 19.88 34.62 49.97
C LYS A 12 20.35 34.55 48.52
N ASN A 13 19.94 33.54 47.75
CA ASN A 13 19.71 33.60 46.30
C ASN A 13 19.46 32.20 45.71
N ASN A 14 18.27 31.63 45.91
CA ASN A 14 17.85 30.41 45.22
C ASN A 14 16.54 30.58 44.41
N GLN A 15 15.96 31.78 44.31
CA GLN A 15 14.66 31.96 43.64
C GLN A 15 14.74 32.23 42.13
N THR A 16 15.92 32.50 41.57
CA THR A 16 16.07 32.80 40.14
C THR A 16 16.34 31.57 39.26
N LEU A 17 16.70 30.43 39.85
CA LEU A 17 17.02 29.20 39.09
C LEU A 17 15.79 28.32 38.80
N GLU A 18 14.75 28.37 39.63
CA GLU A 18 13.55 27.53 39.44
C GLU A 18 12.63 28.03 38.31
N LEU A 19 12.58 29.34 38.07
CA LEU A 19 11.73 29.93 37.02
C LEU A 19 12.27 29.68 35.60
N GLN A 20 13.58 29.45 35.43
CA GLN A 20 14.15 29.13 34.12
C GLN A 20 13.92 27.66 33.72
N ALA A 21 13.79 26.74 34.68
CA ALA A 21 13.51 25.33 34.41
C ALA A 21 12.05 25.05 34.00
N LEU A 22 11.10 25.88 34.46
CA LEU A 22 9.69 25.75 34.09
C LEU A 22 9.37 26.33 32.70
N LEU A 23 10.14 27.31 32.21
CA LEU A 23 9.92 27.87 30.88
C LEU A 23 10.38 26.91 29.76
N THR A 24 11.45 26.13 29.98
CA THR A 24 11.98 25.20 28.97
C THR A 24 11.12 23.94 28.80
N THR A 25 10.44 23.48 29.86
CA THR A 25 9.54 22.33 29.79
C THR A 25 8.22 22.66 29.08
N PHE A 26 7.74 23.90 29.15
CA PHE A 26 6.50 24.32 28.47
C PHE A 26 6.68 24.49 26.95
N GLU A 27 7.83 24.98 26.50
CA GLU A 27 8.20 25.10 25.07
C GLU A 27 8.38 23.72 24.40
N MET A 28 8.98 22.75 25.09
CA MET A 28 9.14 21.38 24.58
C MET A 28 7.79 20.67 24.32
N PHE A 29 6.75 20.99 25.09
CA PHE A 29 5.43 20.38 24.91
C PHE A 29 4.66 20.96 23.71
N ARG A 30 4.99 22.18 23.29
CA ARG A 30 4.31 22.89 22.18
C ARG A 30 4.84 22.45 20.81
N ILE A 31 6.14 22.17 20.72
CA ILE A 31 6.78 21.68 19.48
C ILE A 31 6.36 20.24 19.17
N ASN A 32 6.11 19.41 20.19
CA ASN A 32 5.67 18.02 19.98
C ASN A 32 4.22 17.88 19.47
N ARG A 33 3.34 18.87 19.71
CA ARG A 33 1.94 18.79 19.24
C ARG A 33 1.78 19.02 17.73
N LEU A 34 2.71 19.75 17.11
CA LEU A 34 2.71 20.02 15.66
C LEU A 34 3.29 18.86 14.84
N LEU A 35 4.17 18.03 15.43
CA LEU A 35 4.75 16.86 14.75
C LEU A 35 3.84 15.62 14.79
N PHE A 36 2.89 15.52 15.72
CA PHE A 36 2.00 14.35 15.83
C PHE A 36 0.69 14.47 15.02
N LEU A 37 0.26 15.68 14.66
CA LEU A 37 -0.94 15.91 13.85
C LEU A 37 -0.89 15.32 12.42
N PRO A 38 0.24 15.31 11.67
CA PRO A 38 0.27 14.67 10.35
C PRO A 38 0.21 13.13 10.42
N PHE A 39 0.69 12.51 11.50
CA PHE A 39 0.66 11.05 11.64
C PHE A 39 -0.76 10.51 11.85
N LEU A 40 -1.62 11.24 12.57
CA LEU A 40 -3.00 10.81 12.80
C LEU A 40 -3.86 10.90 11.52
N GLY A 41 -3.59 11.88 10.66
CA GLY A 41 -4.26 12.02 9.36
C GLY A 41 -3.86 10.93 8.36
N VAL A 42 -2.58 10.56 8.30
CA VAL A 42 -2.11 9.46 7.44
C VAL A 42 -2.67 8.11 7.90
N PHE A 43 -2.82 7.89 9.20
CA PHE A 43 -3.38 6.64 9.73
C PHE A 43 -4.85 6.43 9.34
N LEU A 44 -5.68 7.50 9.33
CA LEU A 44 -7.07 7.40 8.90
C LEU A 44 -7.23 7.16 7.39
N ILE A 45 -6.32 7.69 6.57
CA ILE A 45 -6.32 7.46 5.11
C ILE A 45 -5.89 6.02 4.78
N PHE A 46 -4.95 5.45 5.54
CA PHE A 46 -4.49 4.07 5.33
C PHE A 46 -5.41 2.99 5.95
N CYS A 47 -6.11 3.30 7.05
CA CYS A 47 -6.94 2.32 7.75
C CYS A 47 -8.42 2.32 7.33
N GLY A 48 -8.92 3.43 6.76
CA GLY A 48 -10.30 3.56 6.26
C GLY A 48 -10.75 2.56 5.18
N PRO A 49 -9.93 2.18 4.18
CA PRO A 49 -10.40 1.28 3.12
C PRO A 49 -10.61 -0.17 3.59
N SER A 50 -10.12 -0.57 4.76
CA SER A 50 -10.23 -1.96 5.22
C SER A 50 -11.67 -2.38 5.54
N MET A 51 -12.48 -1.49 6.12
CA MET A 51 -13.86 -1.82 6.51
C MET A 51 -14.82 -1.85 5.30
N ALA A 52 -14.59 -1.03 4.28
CA ALA A 52 -15.37 -1.06 3.03
C ALA A 52 -15.09 -2.36 2.22
N ILE A 53 -13.87 -2.89 2.30
CA ILE A 53 -13.50 -4.16 1.70
C ILE A 53 -14.16 -5.34 2.46
N GLU A 54 -14.24 -5.28 3.79
CA GLU A 54 -14.87 -6.34 4.59
C GLU A 54 -16.38 -6.46 4.36
N ASP A 55 -17.10 -5.35 4.21
CA ASP A 55 -18.53 -5.38 3.88
C ASP A 55 -18.80 -5.91 2.47
N GLU A 56 -17.95 -5.59 1.49
CA GLU A 56 -18.03 -6.16 0.13
C GLU A 56 -17.70 -7.66 0.14
N ILE A 57 -16.71 -8.09 0.94
CA ILE A 57 -16.40 -9.51 1.12
C ILE A 57 -17.57 -10.26 1.81
N ARG A 58 -18.22 -9.65 2.81
CA ARG A 58 -19.41 -10.22 3.47
C ARG A 58 -20.58 -10.32 2.50
N ARG A 59 -20.88 -9.27 1.72
CA ARG A 59 -21.92 -9.32 0.67
C ARG A 59 -21.65 -10.41 -0.37
N ARG A 60 -20.40 -10.58 -0.81
CA ARG A 60 -20.00 -11.68 -1.73
C ARG A 60 -20.10 -13.07 -1.10
N ARG A 61 -19.96 -13.17 0.23
CA ARG A 61 -20.13 -14.41 0.98
C ARG A 61 -21.60 -14.82 1.06
N ASP A 62 -22.47 -13.85 1.32
CA ASP A 62 -23.91 -14.08 1.55
C ASP A 62 -24.70 -14.18 0.25
N ASN A 63 -24.21 -13.59 -0.85
CA ASN A 63 -24.78 -13.75 -2.19
C ASN A 63 -23.70 -14.11 -3.23
N PRO A 64 -23.28 -15.39 -3.29
CA PRO A 64 -22.25 -15.84 -4.22
C PRO A 64 -22.69 -15.77 -5.69
N GLU A 65 -24.00 -15.68 -5.97
CA GLU A 65 -24.52 -15.49 -7.33
C GLU A 65 -24.33 -14.05 -7.81
N ALA A 66 -24.50 -13.06 -6.92
CA ALA A 66 -24.23 -11.65 -7.23
C ALA A 66 -22.72 -11.34 -7.34
N ALA A 67 -21.86 -12.14 -6.71
CA ALA A 67 -20.41 -11.95 -6.73
C ALA A 67 -19.75 -12.22 -8.09
N TYR A 68 -20.42 -12.97 -8.97
CA TYR A 68 -20.01 -13.30 -10.33
C TYR A 68 -21.00 -12.74 -11.36
N GLY A 69 -21.47 -11.50 -11.14
CA GLY A 69 -22.37 -10.82 -12.07
C GLY A 69 -21.80 -10.69 -13.49
N ASP A 70 -22.69 -10.48 -14.45
CA ASP A 70 -22.35 -10.33 -15.87
C ASP A 70 -21.25 -9.29 -16.07
N ILE A 71 -20.15 -9.72 -16.70
CA ILE A 71 -18.99 -8.87 -16.91
C ILE A 71 -19.32 -7.83 -17.97
N SER A 72 -19.29 -6.56 -17.59
CA SER A 72 -19.63 -5.46 -18.49
C SER A 72 -18.44 -5.02 -19.35
N ARG A 73 -18.75 -4.34 -20.46
CA ARG A 73 -17.74 -3.72 -21.34
C ARG A 73 -16.83 -2.76 -20.57
N GLU A 74 -17.41 -1.96 -19.68
CA GLU A 74 -16.70 -0.99 -18.86
C GLU A 74 -15.70 -1.69 -17.93
N GLN A 75 -16.10 -2.82 -17.35
CA GLN A 75 -15.23 -3.62 -16.48
C GLN A 75 -14.04 -4.22 -17.25
N ILE A 76 -14.24 -4.65 -18.50
CA ILE A 76 -13.15 -5.13 -19.37
C ILE A 76 -12.15 -3.99 -19.66
N LEU A 77 -12.66 -2.81 -20.04
CA LEU A 77 -11.83 -1.64 -20.33
C LEU A 77 -11.09 -1.15 -19.09
N GLU A 78 -11.76 -1.12 -17.93
CA GLU A 78 -11.15 -0.78 -16.65
C GLU A 78 -10.04 -1.78 -16.28
N THR A 79 -10.31 -3.08 -16.42
CA THR A 79 -9.32 -4.12 -16.13
C THR A 79 -8.11 -3.99 -17.06
N ARG A 80 -8.33 -3.70 -18.35
CA ARG A 80 -7.26 -3.44 -19.32
C ARG A 80 -6.42 -2.24 -18.90
N ASN A 81 -7.06 -1.13 -18.54
CA ASN A 81 -6.37 0.09 -18.07
C ASN A 81 -5.57 -0.15 -16.79
N ARG A 82 -6.14 -0.86 -15.82
CA ARG A 82 -5.45 -1.25 -14.60
C ARG A 82 -4.22 -2.10 -14.91
N ARG A 83 -4.35 -3.07 -15.82
CA ARG A 83 -3.24 -3.92 -16.25
C ARG A 83 -2.14 -3.14 -16.98
N LYS A 84 -2.51 -2.18 -17.82
CA LYS A 84 -1.55 -1.27 -18.48
C LYS A 84 -0.74 -0.49 -17.45
N ARG A 85 -1.41 0.08 -16.43
CA ARG A 85 -0.72 0.79 -15.32
C ARG A 85 0.23 -0.13 -14.56
N GLN A 86 -0.20 -1.34 -14.23
CA GLN A 86 0.64 -2.32 -13.54
C GLN A 86 1.89 -2.67 -14.35
N LEU A 87 1.73 -2.95 -15.65
CA LEU A 87 2.86 -3.23 -16.56
C LEU A 87 3.81 -2.04 -16.66
N SER A 88 3.29 -0.81 -16.70
CA SER A 88 4.10 0.41 -16.71
C SER A 88 4.97 0.51 -15.47
N VAL A 89 4.41 0.25 -14.28
CA VAL A 89 5.18 0.24 -13.02
C VAL A 89 6.27 -0.83 -13.05
N MET A 90 5.95 -2.05 -13.48
CA MET A 90 6.93 -3.14 -13.59
C MET A 90 8.06 -2.82 -14.58
N MET A 91 7.72 -2.19 -15.70
CA MET A 91 8.70 -1.75 -16.69
C MET A 91 9.62 -0.66 -16.13
N MET A 92 9.07 0.33 -15.42
CA MET A 92 9.86 1.38 -14.78
C MET A 92 10.80 0.81 -13.72
N ASP A 93 10.33 -0.13 -12.89
CA ASP A 93 11.18 -0.79 -11.89
C ASP A 93 12.33 -1.58 -12.55
N ALA A 94 12.04 -2.34 -13.61
CA ALA A 94 13.06 -3.07 -14.37
C ALA A 94 14.11 -2.13 -14.99
N ARG A 95 13.67 -1.03 -15.61
CA ARG A 95 14.58 -0.02 -16.20
C ARG A 95 15.40 0.70 -15.14
N LYS A 96 14.80 0.98 -13.97
CA LYS A 96 15.51 1.57 -12.84
C LYS A 96 16.63 0.66 -12.38
N LYS A 97 16.36 -0.63 -12.12
CA LYS A 97 17.38 -1.61 -11.72
C LYS A 97 18.54 -1.73 -12.72
N LEU A 98 18.24 -1.68 -14.03
CA LEU A 98 19.27 -1.65 -15.08
C LEU A 98 20.10 -0.37 -15.05
N THR A 99 19.46 0.77 -14.76
CA THR A 99 20.14 2.07 -14.64
C THR A 99 21.03 2.11 -13.40
N ASP A 100 20.50 1.73 -12.24
CA ASP A 100 21.23 1.60 -10.97
C ASP A 100 22.43 0.65 -11.15
N HIS A 101 22.28 -0.40 -11.96
CA HIS A 101 23.39 -1.28 -12.31
C HIS A 101 24.47 -0.63 -13.16
N SER A 102 24.07 0.11 -14.20
CA SER A 102 25.03 0.87 -15.02
C SER A 102 25.75 1.98 -14.25
N ALA A 103 25.10 2.54 -13.23
CA ALA A 103 25.67 3.56 -12.34
C ALA A 103 26.57 2.97 -11.23
N GLY A 104 26.58 1.64 -11.05
CA GLY A 104 27.31 0.98 -9.97
C GLY A 104 26.62 1.03 -8.60
N GLU A 105 25.38 1.51 -8.52
CA GLU A 105 24.56 1.52 -7.30
C GLU A 105 24.01 0.13 -6.95
N LEU A 106 23.83 -0.73 -7.96
CA LEU A 106 23.35 -2.10 -7.83
C LEU A 106 24.18 -3.08 -8.65
N THR A 107 24.80 -4.09 -8.04
CA THR A 107 25.51 -5.12 -8.81
C THR A 107 24.56 -6.25 -9.20
N LEU A 108 24.26 -6.37 -10.50
CA LEU A 108 23.53 -7.49 -11.07
C LEU A 108 24.50 -8.51 -11.68
N THR A 109 24.14 -9.79 -11.65
CA THR A 109 24.82 -10.78 -12.50
C THR A 109 24.42 -10.58 -13.96
N GLU A 110 25.24 -11.06 -14.90
CA GLU A 110 24.93 -10.97 -16.34
C GLU A 110 23.59 -11.66 -16.68
N GLU A 111 23.29 -12.77 -16.01
CA GLU A 111 22.00 -13.45 -16.15
C GLU A 111 20.84 -12.58 -15.66
N GLN A 112 20.95 -11.97 -14.49
CA GLN A 112 19.91 -11.09 -13.94
C GLN A 112 19.68 -9.87 -14.82
N LYS A 113 20.77 -9.27 -15.33
CA LYS A 113 20.71 -8.15 -16.27
C LYS A 113 19.96 -8.54 -17.54
N SER A 114 20.34 -9.65 -18.17
CA SER A 114 19.67 -10.18 -19.38
C SER A 114 18.18 -10.47 -19.13
N GLN A 115 17.84 -11.05 -17.98
CA GLN A 115 16.45 -11.30 -17.59
C GLN A 115 15.65 -10.00 -17.43
N LEU A 116 16.23 -8.96 -16.83
CA LEU A 116 15.58 -7.65 -16.67
C LEU A 116 15.40 -6.92 -18.00
N GLU A 117 16.38 -6.97 -18.91
CA GLU A 117 16.28 -6.41 -20.26
C GLU A 117 15.18 -7.08 -21.08
N SER A 118 15.14 -8.42 -21.04
CA SER A 118 14.09 -9.21 -21.67
C SER A 118 12.71 -8.89 -21.08
N SER A 119 12.61 -8.78 -19.76
CA SER A 119 11.37 -8.44 -19.06
C SER A 119 10.89 -7.02 -19.42
N ALA A 120 11.77 -6.03 -19.43
CA ALA A 120 11.44 -4.66 -19.81
C ALA A 120 10.92 -4.59 -21.26
N THR A 121 11.57 -5.32 -22.17
CA THR A 121 11.13 -5.42 -23.57
C THR A 121 9.75 -6.08 -23.68
N LEU A 122 9.53 -7.16 -22.94
CA LEU A 122 8.25 -7.87 -22.93
C LEU A 122 7.12 -7.02 -22.34
N TYR A 123 7.38 -6.25 -21.28
CA TYR A 123 6.39 -5.33 -20.71
C TYR A 123 6.05 -4.21 -21.68
N GLN A 124 7.05 -3.61 -22.34
CA GLN A 124 6.83 -2.58 -23.35
C GLN A 124 5.93 -3.10 -24.48
N ARG A 125 6.26 -4.26 -25.08
CA ARG A 125 5.43 -4.87 -26.14
C ARG A 125 3.99 -5.11 -25.72
N LYS A 126 3.77 -5.50 -24.45
CA LYS A 126 2.42 -5.69 -23.91
C LYS A 126 1.69 -4.36 -23.73
N ILE A 127 2.37 -3.31 -23.27
CA ILE A 127 1.80 -1.96 -23.15
C ILE A 127 1.40 -1.46 -24.54
N ASP A 128 2.27 -1.61 -25.54
CA ASP A 128 2.02 -1.18 -26.93
C ASP A 128 0.80 -1.92 -27.51
N SER A 129 0.71 -3.25 -27.29
CA SER A 129 -0.48 -4.02 -27.71
C SER A 129 -1.77 -3.60 -26.99
N MET A 130 -1.66 -2.95 -25.84
CA MET A 130 -2.79 -2.44 -25.07
C MET A 130 -3.17 -1.00 -25.45
N GLU A 131 -2.37 -0.33 -26.29
CA GLU A 131 -2.68 1.03 -26.77
C GLU A 131 -3.68 1.06 -27.91
N VAL A 132 -3.69 0.02 -28.74
CA VAL A 132 -4.67 -0.13 -29.82
C VAL A 132 -6.08 -0.20 -29.22
N GLU A 133 -7.04 0.56 -29.74
CA GLU A 133 -8.44 0.46 -29.29
C GLU A 133 -9.01 -0.93 -29.63
N LEU A 134 -9.79 -1.51 -28.71
CA LEU A 134 -10.42 -2.81 -28.95
C LEU A 134 -11.66 -2.61 -29.81
N GLU A 135 -11.79 -3.43 -30.85
CA GLU A 135 -13.03 -3.50 -31.62
C GLU A 135 -14.14 -4.18 -30.80
N GLN A 136 -15.41 -3.89 -31.12
CA GLN A 136 -16.54 -4.39 -30.34
C GLN A 136 -16.57 -5.93 -30.25
N TRP A 137 -16.25 -6.64 -31.34
CA TRP A 137 -16.21 -8.10 -31.34
C TRP A 137 -15.10 -8.68 -30.45
N GLU A 138 -13.99 -7.95 -30.26
CA GLU A 138 -12.92 -8.36 -29.36
C GLU A 138 -13.34 -8.20 -27.90
N ILE A 139 -14.06 -7.11 -27.60
CA ILE A 139 -14.65 -6.88 -26.28
C ILE A 139 -15.63 -8.01 -25.95
N ASP A 140 -16.52 -8.36 -26.86
CA ASP A 140 -17.50 -9.43 -26.66
C ASP A 140 -16.82 -10.79 -26.44
N ARG A 141 -15.75 -11.08 -27.19
CA ARG A 141 -14.91 -12.26 -27.00
C ARG A 141 -14.23 -12.27 -25.63
N LEU A 142 -13.74 -11.12 -25.15
CA LEU A 142 -13.15 -11.01 -23.82
C LEU A 142 -14.18 -11.23 -22.72
N ILE A 143 -15.38 -10.66 -22.86
CA ILE A 143 -16.50 -10.91 -21.95
C ILE A 143 -16.80 -12.41 -21.88
N ALA A 144 -16.98 -13.08 -23.02
CA ALA A 144 -17.27 -14.51 -23.07
C ALA A 144 -16.20 -15.35 -22.35
N ARG A 145 -14.92 -15.05 -22.59
CA ARG A 145 -13.79 -15.74 -21.94
C ARG A 145 -13.77 -15.52 -20.43
N GLU A 146 -14.07 -14.31 -19.99
CA GLU A 146 -13.99 -13.95 -18.58
C GLU A 146 -15.20 -14.51 -17.82
N THR A 147 -16.38 -14.54 -18.44
CA THR A 147 -17.58 -15.24 -17.95
C THR A 147 -17.33 -16.74 -17.82
N GLU A 148 -16.72 -17.38 -18.83
CA GLU A 148 -16.36 -18.80 -18.76
C GLU A 148 -15.37 -19.07 -17.61
N SER A 149 -14.39 -18.18 -17.42
CA SER A 149 -13.41 -18.28 -16.35
C SER A 149 -14.04 -18.06 -14.97
N ALA A 150 -15.01 -17.16 -14.86
CA ALA A 150 -15.83 -16.95 -13.67
C ALA A 150 -16.65 -18.21 -13.34
N ASN A 151 -17.33 -18.81 -14.32
CA ASN A 151 -18.09 -20.04 -14.17
C ASN A 151 -17.21 -21.19 -13.67
N ARG A 152 -16.03 -21.40 -14.27
CA ARG A 152 -15.05 -22.42 -13.80
C ARG A 152 -14.54 -22.17 -12.38
N ARG A 153 -14.51 -20.92 -11.90
CA ARG A 153 -14.17 -20.61 -10.49
C ARG A 153 -15.35 -20.91 -9.57
N ARG A 154 -16.58 -20.62 -10.02
CA ARG A 154 -17.82 -20.94 -9.30
C ARG A 154 -17.97 -22.45 -9.08
N GLU A 155 -17.79 -23.25 -10.13
CA GLU A 155 -17.82 -24.72 -10.05
C GLU A 155 -16.85 -25.26 -9.00
N ARG A 156 -15.56 -24.88 -9.10
CA ARG A 156 -14.54 -25.28 -8.12
C ARG A 156 -14.88 -24.87 -6.69
N SER A 157 -15.46 -23.68 -6.50
CA SER A 157 -15.90 -23.25 -5.16
C SER A 157 -17.07 -24.07 -4.65
N GLN A 158 -18.01 -24.49 -5.51
CA GLN A 158 -19.14 -25.33 -5.09
C GLN A 158 -18.68 -26.74 -4.75
N ASP A 159 -17.80 -27.34 -5.56
CA ASP A 159 -17.22 -28.66 -5.30
C ASP A 159 -16.46 -28.69 -3.98
N SER A 160 -15.64 -27.67 -3.70
CA SER A 160 -14.91 -27.59 -2.43
C SER A 160 -15.82 -27.48 -1.20
N ARG A 161 -17.01 -26.87 -1.33
CA ARG A 161 -18.00 -26.79 -0.25
C ARG A 161 -18.73 -28.11 -0.06
N ARG A 162 -19.10 -28.81 -1.16
CA ARG A 162 -19.75 -30.13 -1.09
C ARG A 162 -18.87 -31.17 -0.39
N ILE A 163 -17.59 -31.25 -0.77
CA ILE A 163 -16.63 -32.18 -0.16
C ILE A 163 -16.51 -31.92 1.36
N LYS A 164 -16.57 -30.65 1.79
CA LYS A 164 -16.47 -30.29 3.21
C LYS A 164 -17.73 -30.63 4.01
N THR A 165 -18.90 -30.70 3.38
CA THR A 165 -20.16 -31.08 4.03
C THR A 165 -20.41 -32.58 4.06
N GLU A 166 -19.71 -33.36 3.24
CA GLU A 166 -19.84 -34.82 3.13
C GLU A 166 -18.82 -35.60 4.01
N LEU A 167 -17.88 -34.90 4.64
CA LEU A 167 -16.92 -35.41 5.63
C LEU A 167 -17.32 -35.02 7.06
#